data_AF-A0A8J2N5S4-F1
#
_entry.id   AF-A0A8J2N5S4-F1
#
_cell.length_a   1.000
_cell.length_b   1.000
_cell.length_c   1.000
_cell.angle_alpha   90.00
_cell.angle_beta   90.00
_cell.angle_gamma   90.00
#
_symmetry.space_group_name_H-M   'P 1'
#
loop_
_entity.id
_entity.type
_entity.pdbx_description
1 polymer ?
#
loop_
_entity_poly.entity_id
_entity_poly.type
_entity_poly.pdbx_seq_one_letter_code
_entity_poly.pdbx_strand_id
1 'polypeptide(L)'
;MASPASVGPLAYPVPPAPLPPPPPPPPPPTPEPSPGRLVTSFSPPEVETPNQFIKVQYSNDSTSDFASRVIRIGPFRRNLLMTRHPAHVADYKEFEWLLKHGSSEIWYEKPTKANLRSIRTLEAPDELLPLLNARPVSLETPKVWASMAMTTATNDGIFECTAGHVIDDGYAGTCHECTDATSEALENTPLVYCLVFSTYQASDPFIHGAHFNGRPIYKLVKCGSREAAVAEAFYAAGVNDWSLAFSCVTKLGEDFEERPGTAKKVNELWMLAEEEDDVKTIKVFY
;
A
#
# COMPACT_ATOMS: atom_id res chain seq x y z
N MET A 1 34.60 31.29 107.91
CA MET A 1 34.30 31.71 106.52
C MET A 1 34.46 30.50 105.63
N ALA A 2 33.35 29.87 105.26
CA ALA A 2 33.32 28.75 104.31
C ALA A 2 32.63 29.26 103.04
N SER A 3 33.37 29.28 101.93
CA SER A 3 32.86 29.66 100.63
C SER A 3 32.14 28.47 99.99
N PRO A 4 30.94 28.64 99.41
CA PRO A 4 30.23 27.56 98.73
C PRO A 4 30.86 27.28 97.36
N ALA A 5 30.93 25.99 97.02
CA ALA A 5 31.41 25.48 95.75
C ALA A 5 30.49 25.93 94.60
N SER A 6 31.12 26.35 93.50
CA SER A 6 30.47 26.69 92.23
C SER A 6 29.89 25.43 91.59
N VAL A 7 28.56 25.40 91.42
CA VAL A 7 27.84 24.35 90.69
C VAL A 7 27.95 24.69 89.19
N GLY A 8 28.69 23.88 88.45
CA GLY A 8 28.79 23.98 86.99
C GLY A 8 27.45 23.65 86.30
N PRO A 9 27.24 24.13 85.05
CA PRO A 9 25.97 23.96 84.35
C PRO A 9 25.70 22.50 84.01
N LEU A 10 24.48 22.06 84.30
CA LEU A 10 23.95 20.74 83.92
C LEU A 10 23.91 20.63 82.39
N ALA A 11 24.66 19.67 81.86
CA ALA A 11 24.55 19.27 80.47
C ALA A 11 23.18 18.62 80.26
N TYR A 12 22.29 19.28 79.50
CA TYR A 12 21.05 18.67 79.04
C TYR A 12 21.37 17.53 78.07
N PRO A 13 20.76 16.34 78.22
CA PRO A 13 20.94 15.27 77.24
C PRO A 13 20.29 15.68 75.92
N VAL A 14 21.07 15.62 74.84
CA VAL A 14 20.60 15.78 73.46
C VAL A 14 19.57 14.67 73.19
N PRO A 15 18.37 14.99 72.68
CA PRO A 15 17.39 13.96 72.35
C PRO A 15 17.96 13.01 71.28
N PRO A 16 17.69 11.71 71.37
CA PRO A 16 18.16 10.75 70.36
C PRO A 16 17.61 11.14 68.99
N ALA A 17 18.47 11.07 67.97
CA ALA A 17 18.07 11.33 66.60
C ALA A 17 16.88 10.43 66.21
N PRO A 18 15.87 10.95 65.51
CA PRO A 18 14.76 10.13 65.03
C PRO A 18 15.31 9.01 64.16
N LEU A 19 14.91 7.77 64.46
CA LEU A 19 15.30 6.62 63.67
C LEU A 19 14.85 6.84 62.21
N PRO A 20 15.69 6.46 61.22
CA PRO A 20 15.29 6.55 59.83
C PRO A 20 13.98 5.75 59.62
N PRO A 21 13.08 6.24 58.75
CA PRO A 21 11.86 5.52 58.45
C PRO A 21 12.20 4.11 57.96
N PRO A 22 11.39 3.09 58.32
CA PRO A 22 11.61 1.74 57.82
C PRO A 22 11.63 1.77 56.28
N PRO A 23 12.47 0.93 55.64
CA PRO A 23 12.45 0.82 54.20
C PRO A 23 11.03 0.49 53.72
N PRO A 24 10.61 1.02 52.56
CA PRO A 24 9.31 0.67 52.01
C PRO A 24 9.19 -0.85 51.91
N PRO A 25 8.00 -1.41 52.18
CA PRO A 25 7.79 -2.84 52.03
C PRO A 25 8.20 -3.24 50.60
N PRO A 26 8.82 -4.42 50.41
CA PRO A 26 9.12 -4.90 49.08
C PRO A 26 7.84 -4.88 48.23
N PRO A 27 7.92 -4.51 46.94
CA PRO A 27 6.76 -4.59 46.07
C PRO A 27 6.15 -5.99 46.18
N PRO A 28 4.82 -6.11 46.19
CA PRO A 28 4.18 -7.43 46.20
C PRO A 28 4.78 -8.25 45.05
N PRO A 29 5.02 -9.56 45.26
CA PRO A 29 5.46 -10.41 44.17
C PRO A 29 4.49 -10.19 43.00
N THR A 30 5.04 -9.83 41.84
CA THR A 30 4.26 -9.76 40.61
C THR A 30 3.47 -11.06 40.50
N PRO A 31 2.15 -11.02 40.29
CA PRO A 31 1.37 -12.23 40.11
C PRO A 31 2.11 -13.11 39.11
N GLU A 32 2.41 -14.35 39.50
CA GLU A 32 2.96 -15.31 38.55
C GLU A 32 2.05 -15.29 37.32
N PRO A 33 2.61 -15.16 36.10
CA PRO A 33 1.81 -15.18 34.89
C PRO A 33 1.00 -16.47 34.94
N SER A 34 -0.32 -16.33 35.01
CA SER A 34 -1.21 -17.48 35.12
C SER A 34 -0.83 -18.47 34.02
N PRO A 35 -0.55 -19.75 34.35
CA PRO A 35 -0.25 -20.75 33.33
C PRO A 35 -1.56 -21.03 32.58
N GLY A 36 -1.82 -20.27 31.52
CA GLY A 36 -3.08 -20.42 30.78
C GLY A 36 -3.51 -19.28 29.88
N ARG A 37 -2.86 -18.11 29.89
CA ARG A 37 -2.99 -17.17 28.76
C ARG A 37 -1.83 -17.41 27.81
N LEU A 38 -1.98 -18.42 26.96
CA LEU A 38 -1.35 -18.38 25.64
C LEU A 38 -1.78 -17.04 25.03
N VAL A 39 -0.91 -16.03 25.10
CA VAL A 39 -0.95 -14.95 24.14
C VAL A 39 -0.74 -15.68 22.83
N THR A 40 -1.83 -15.94 22.10
CA THR A 40 -1.74 -16.47 20.75
C THR A 40 -0.87 -15.47 20.02
N SER A 41 0.39 -15.83 19.80
CA SER A 41 1.32 -14.99 19.06
C SER A 41 0.63 -14.71 17.73
N PHE A 42 0.29 -13.45 17.47
CA PHE A 42 -0.29 -13.09 16.19
C PHE A 42 0.74 -13.43 15.12
N SER A 43 0.53 -14.56 14.45
CA SER A 43 1.34 -14.97 13.30
C SER A 43 0.55 -14.57 12.07
N PRO A 44 0.92 -13.47 11.39
CA PRO A 44 0.27 -13.13 10.14
C PRO A 44 0.44 -14.29 9.14
N PRO A 45 -0.55 -14.52 8.26
CA PRO A 45 -0.42 -15.52 7.20
C PRO A 45 0.80 -15.17 6.33
N GLU A 46 1.59 -16.21 6.05
CA GLU A 46 2.85 -16.10 5.33
C GLU A 46 2.64 -16.41 3.84
N VAL A 47 3.30 -15.62 2.99
CA VAL A 47 3.28 -15.70 1.54
C VAL A 47 4.72 -15.93 1.09
N GLU A 48 4.96 -17.04 0.40
CA GLU A 48 6.31 -17.43 -0.02
C GLU A 48 6.64 -17.01 -1.44
N THR A 49 5.61 -16.83 -2.28
CA THR A 49 5.78 -16.59 -3.72
C THR A 49 4.85 -15.48 -4.22
N PRO A 50 5.20 -14.79 -5.32
CA PRO A 50 4.33 -13.82 -5.97
C PRO A 50 2.90 -14.31 -6.23
N ASN A 51 2.75 -15.55 -6.70
CA ASN A 51 1.44 -16.12 -7.06
C ASN A 51 0.49 -16.28 -5.85
N GLN A 52 1.05 -16.32 -4.64
CA GLN A 52 0.27 -16.40 -3.40
C GLN A 52 -0.07 -15.02 -2.82
N PHE A 53 0.56 -13.95 -3.34
CA PHE A 53 0.54 -12.61 -2.77
C PHE A 53 -0.78 -11.89 -3.03
N ILE A 54 -1.04 -11.53 -4.29
CA ILE A 54 -2.31 -10.96 -4.73
C ILE A 54 -3.00 -12.01 -5.60
N LYS A 55 -3.98 -12.70 -5.01
CA LYS A 55 -4.70 -13.79 -5.68
C LYS A 55 -5.75 -13.25 -6.66
N VAL A 56 -6.04 -14.05 -7.68
CA VAL A 56 -7.17 -13.82 -8.58
C VAL A 56 -8.45 -13.88 -7.77
N GLN A 57 -9.42 -13.06 -8.16
CA GLN A 57 -10.77 -13.04 -7.65
C GLN A 57 -11.68 -13.31 -8.83
N TYR A 58 -12.38 -14.43 -8.78
CA TYR A 58 -13.43 -14.70 -9.73
C TYR A 58 -14.75 -14.18 -9.18
N SER A 59 -15.62 -13.71 -10.05
CA SER A 59 -16.91 -13.14 -9.67
C SER A 59 -17.87 -14.16 -9.00
N ASN A 60 -17.56 -15.46 -9.05
CA ASN A 60 -18.25 -16.52 -8.31
C ASN A 60 -17.73 -16.75 -6.88
N ASP A 61 -16.60 -16.15 -6.50
CA ASP A 61 -16.04 -16.30 -5.16
C ASP A 61 -16.88 -15.50 -4.17
N SER A 62 -17.42 -16.17 -3.14
CA SER A 62 -18.08 -15.50 -2.03
C SER A 62 -17.05 -14.66 -1.27
N THR A 63 -16.92 -13.38 -1.61
CA THR A 63 -15.96 -12.47 -1.00
C THR A 63 -16.31 -12.21 0.47
N SER A 64 -15.76 -13.02 1.39
CA SER A 64 -15.67 -12.66 2.81
C SER A 64 -14.46 -11.76 3.10
N ASP A 65 -13.68 -11.40 2.09
CA ASP A 65 -12.31 -10.87 2.21
C ASP A 65 -12.23 -9.33 2.09
N PHE A 66 -13.21 -8.62 2.66
CA PHE A 66 -13.22 -7.13 2.76
C PHE A 66 -12.29 -6.60 3.86
N ALA A 67 -11.64 -7.46 4.63
CA ALA A 67 -10.79 -7.04 5.73
C ALA A 67 -9.36 -6.76 5.24
N SER A 68 -8.94 -5.49 5.37
CA SER A 68 -7.51 -5.16 5.35
C SER A 68 -6.79 -6.07 6.34
N ARG A 69 -5.73 -6.75 5.89
CA ARG A 69 -5.04 -7.76 6.70
C ARG A 69 -3.54 -7.56 6.69
N VAL A 70 -2.90 -7.91 7.79
CA VAL A 70 -1.44 -7.99 7.85
C VAL A 70 -1.03 -9.35 7.32
N ILE A 71 -0.14 -9.38 6.34
CA ILE A 71 0.48 -10.60 5.84
C ILE A 71 2.00 -10.51 5.98
N ARG A 72 2.68 -11.65 5.93
CA ARG A 72 4.14 -11.71 5.93
C ARG A 72 4.65 -12.21 4.59
N ILE A 73 5.61 -11.51 4.00
CA ILE A 73 6.40 -12.04 2.89
C ILE A 73 7.53 -12.87 3.50
N GLY A 74 7.42 -14.19 3.39
CA GLY A 74 8.30 -15.16 4.04
C GLY A 74 9.78 -14.99 3.69
N PRO A 75 10.15 -14.91 2.39
CA PRO A 75 11.55 -14.81 1.97
C PRO A 75 12.28 -13.60 2.56
N PHE A 76 11.58 -12.49 2.79
CA PHE A 76 12.15 -11.24 3.32
C PHE A 76 11.80 -11.01 4.79
N ARG A 77 11.00 -11.91 5.38
CA ARG A 77 10.50 -11.83 6.76
C ARG A 77 9.79 -10.51 7.08
N ARG A 78 9.21 -9.85 6.08
CA ARG A 78 8.57 -8.54 6.21
C ARG A 78 7.06 -8.64 6.37
N ASN A 79 6.53 -7.88 7.31
CA ASN A 79 5.10 -7.70 7.46
C ASN A 79 4.65 -6.51 6.63
N LEU A 80 3.50 -6.63 5.99
CA LEU A 80 2.88 -5.55 5.24
C LEU A 80 1.38 -5.51 5.50
N LEU A 81 0.78 -4.35 5.32
CA LEU A 81 -0.67 -4.18 5.38
C LEU A 81 -1.22 -4.31 3.97
N MET A 82 -1.97 -5.37 3.70
CA MET A 82 -2.69 -5.52 2.45
C MET A 82 -4.09 -4.96 2.60
N THR A 83 -4.43 -3.96 1.79
CA THR A 83 -5.76 -3.36 1.73
C THR A 83 -6.47 -3.80 0.47
N ARG A 84 -7.79 -3.89 0.56
CA ARG A 84 -8.64 -4.27 -0.56
C ARG A 84 -9.93 -3.48 -0.50
N HIS A 85 -10.05 -2.55 -1.41
CA HIS A 85 -11.25 -1.74 -1.62
C HIS A 85 -11.33 -1.35 -3.10
N PRO A 86 -12.53 -1.09 -3.65
CA PRO A 86 -12.68 -0.54 -4.99
C PRO A 86 -11.96 0.80 -5.12
N ALA A 87 -11.44 1.08 -6.30
CA ALA A 87 -10.84 2.37 -6.60
C ALA A 87 -11.90 3.34 -7.13
N HIS A 88 -11.93 4.53 -6.54
CA HIS A 88 -12.81 5.63 -6.94
C HIS A 88 -12.07 6.61 -7.84
N VAL A 89 -12.84 7.48 -8.52
CA VAL A 89 -12.29 8.54 -9.38
C VAL A 89 -11.33 9.45 -8.61
N ALA A 90 -11.57 9.66 -7.30
CA ALA A 90 -10.67 10.44 -6.46
C ALA A 90 -9.27 9.82 -6.35
N ASP A 91 -9.18 8.49 -6.23
CA ASP A 91 -7.92 7.76 -6.14
C ASP A 91 -7.13 7.89 -7.45
N TYR A 92 -7.80 7.73 -8.60
CA TYR A 92 -7.19 7.96 -9.90
C TYR A 92 -6.68 9.40 -10.05
N LYS A 93 -7.48 10.40 -9.65
CA LYS A 93 -7.11 11.82 -9.76
C LYS A 93 -5.91 12.21 -8.89
N GLU A 94 -5.66 11.48 -7.81
CA GLU A 94 -4.49 11.69 -6.96
C GLU A 94 -3.18 11.36 -7.69
N PHE A 95 -3.21 10.37 -8.60
CA PHE A 95 -2.03 9.86 -9.32
C PHE A 95 -2.03 10.17 -10.82
N GLU A 96 -3.09 10.81 -11.34
CA GLU A 96 -3.22 11.18 -12.76
C GLU A 96 -2.00 11.97 -13.29
N TRP A 97 -1.38 12.82 -12.46
CA TRP A 97 -0.19 13.58 -12.87
C TRP A 97 0.99 12.68 -13.24
N LEU A 98 1.20 11.59 -12.50
CA LEU A 98 2.30 10.66 -12.71
C LEU A 98 1.98 9.72 -13.88
N LEU A 99 0.74 9.26 -13.98
CA LEU A 99 0.27 8.41 -15.08
C LEU A 99 0.35 9.13 -16.44
N LYS A 100 0.16 10.45 -16.45
CA LYS A 100 0.19 11.26 -17.68
C LYS A 100 1.57 11.70 -18.12
N HIS A 101 2.43 12.06 -17.17
CA HIS A 101 3.65 12.80 -17.47
C HIS A 101 4.92 12.12 -16.90
N GLY A 102 4.76 10.98 -16.23
CA GLY A 102 5.85 10.25 -15.60
C GLY A 102 6.35 9.13 -16.48
N SER A 103 7.67 9.00 -16.57
CA SER A 103 8.30 7.86 -17.21
C SER A 103 8.36 6.67 -16.25
N SER A 104 8.33 5.47 -16.83
CA SER A 104 8.49 4.23 -16.06
C SER A 104 9.87 4.15 -15.40
N GLU A 105 9.94 3.50 -14.25
CA GLU A 105 11.16 3.21 -13.49
C GLU A 105 11.88 4.43 -12.87
N ILE A 106 11.29 5.63 -12.93
CA ILE A 106 11.88 6.86 -12.40
C ILE A 106 11.11 7.35 -11.15
N TRP A 107 11.84 7.91 -10.19
CA TRP A 107 11.28 8.52 -8.98
C TRP A 107 10.90 9.98 -9.20
N TYR A 108 9.78 10.39 -8.63
CA TYR A 108 9.24 11.75 -8.71
C TYR A 108 8.74 12.23 -7.34
N GLU A 109 8.85 13.53 -7.09
CA GLU A 109 8.06 14.19 -6.04
C GLU A 109 6.75 14.69 -6.63
N LYS A 110 5.66 14.65 -5.84
CA LYS A 110 4.37 15.19 -6.28
C LYS A 110 4.51 16.69 -6.58
N PRO A 111 4.23 17.15 -7.82
CA PRO A 111 4.35 18.56 -8.15
C PRO A 111 3.33 19.41 -7.42
N THR A 112 3.65 20.69 -7.23
CA THR A 112 2.68 21.65 -6.71
C THR A 112 1.55 21.89 -7.73
N LYS A 113 0.38 22.33 -7.26
CA LYS A 113 -0.74 22.71 -8.14
C LYS A 113 -0.37 23.82 -9.14
N ALA A 114 0.61 24.68 -8.80
CA ALA A 114 1.11 25.70 -9.71
C ALA A 114 1.91 25.06 -10.86
N ASN A 115 2.82 24.13 -10.54
CA ASN A 115 3.62 23.42 -11.53
C ASN A 115 2.75 22.55 -12.46
N LEU A 116 1.73 21.86 -11.92
CA LEU A 116 0.81 21.11 -12.78
C LEU A 116 0.02 22.00 -13.74
N ARG A 117 -0.25 23.25 -13.36
CA ARG A 117 -0.90 24.21 -14.26
C ARG A 117 0.06 24.70 -15.34
N SER A 118 1.34 24.94 -15.03
CA SER A 118 2.31 25.39 -16.01
C SER A 118 2.61 24.32 -17.08
N ILE A 119 2.67 23.04 -16.68
CA ILE A 119 2.82 21.90 -17.63
C ILE A 119 1.65 21.90 -18.63
N ARG A 120 0.42 22.12 -18.16
CA ARG A 120 -0.77 22.18 -19.03
C ARG A 120 -0.80 23.37 -20.00
N THR A 121 0.01 24.41 -19.79
CA THR A 121 -0.05 25.69 -20.54
C THR A 121 1.07 25.89 -21.57
N LEU A 122 1.80 24.85 -21.99
CA LEU A 122 2.69 24.85 -23.17
C LEU A 122 4.00 25.68 -23.09
N GLU A 123 4.46 26.14 -21.92
CA GLU A 123 5.71 26.92 -21.79
C GLU A 123 6.92 26.17 -21.20
N ALA A 124 6.78 24.89 -20.83
CA ALA A 124 7.85 24.04 -20.31
C ALA A 124 7.83 22.66 -20.99
N PRO A 125 8.95 21.90 -21.04
CA PRO A 125 8.91 20.52 -21.50
C PRO A 125 7.82 19.76 -20.72
N ASP A 126 7.03 18.98 -21.44
CA ASP A 126 5.79 18.31 -20.98
C ASP A 126 6.03 17.18 -19.96
N GLU A 127 7.23 17.18 -19.35
CA GLU A 127 7.81 16.09 -18.60
C GLU A 127 7.98 16.48 -17.13
N LEU A 128 7.61 15.57 -16.24
CA LEU A 128 7.86 15.74 -14.82
C LEU A 128 9.36 15.79 -14.55
N LEU A 129 9.78 16.65 -13.63
CA LEU A 129 11.17 16.70 -13.21
C LEU A 129 11.52 15.43 -12.41
N PRO A 130 12.45 14.59 -12.90
CA PRO A 130 12.83 13.38 -12.22
C PRO A 130 13.64 13.69 -10.95
N LEU A 131 13.48 12.88 -9.92
CA LEU A 131 14.26 12.98 -8.69
C LEU A 131 15.61 12.26 -8.87
N LEU A 132 16.60 12.99 -9.38
CA LEU A 132 17.92 12.44 -9.73
C LEU A 132 18.68 11.79 -8.56
N ASN A 133 18.46 12.27 -7.33
CA ASN A 133 19.10 11.77 -6.11
C ASN A 133 18.09 11.05 -5.21
N ALA A 134 17.22 10.23 -5.81
CA ALA A 134 16.24 9.45 -5.06
C ALA A 134 16.93 8.49 -4.08
N ARG A 135 16.51 8.57 -2.81
CA ARG A 135 16.98 7.74 -1.69
C ARG A 135 15.74 7.20 -0.97
N PRO A 136 15.06 6.20 -1.57
CA PRO A 136 13.85 5.65 -1.01
C PRO A 136 14.14 4.97 0.32
N VAL A 137 13.40 5.34 1.36
CA VAL A 137 13.50 4.76 2.71
C VAL A 137 12.12 4.42 3.23
N SER A 138 12.02 3.25 3.86
CA SER A 138 10.81 2.85 4.56
C SER A 138 10.76 3.43 5.95
N LEU A 139 9.72 4.24 6.19
CA LEU A 139 9.43 4.85 7.49
C LEU A 139 8.23 4.21 8.19
N GLU A 140 7.46 3.43 7.44
CA GLU A 140 6.20 2.83 7.85
C GLU A 140 6.13 1.41 7.32
N THR A 141 5.29 0.59 7.96
CA THR A 141 4.91 -0.72 7.42
C THR A 141 4.35 -0.51 5.99
N PRO A 142 4.92 -1.17 4.96
CA PRO A 142 4.48 -0.98 3.60
C PRO A 142 3.01 -1.38 3.44
N LYS A 143 2.28 -0.57 2.68
CA LYS A 143 0.86 -0.78 2.37
C LYS A 143 0.74 -1.23 0.93
N VAL A 144 0.02 -2.32 0.69
CA VAL A 144 -0.19 -2.86 -0.66
C VAL A 144 -1.66 -2.89 -0.94
N TRP A 145 -2.07 -2.05 -1.89
CA TRP A 145 -3.45 -2.04 -2.35
C TRP A 145 -3.66 -3.09 -3.44
N ALA A 146 -4.32 -4.18 -3.08
CA ALA A 146 -4.80 -5.21 -4.01
C ALA A 146 -6.09 -4.73 -4.70
N SER A 147 -5.94 -3.79 -5.64
CA SER A 147 -7.04 -3.22 -6.43
C SER A 147 -7.64 -4.24 -7.40
N MET A 148 -8.76 -3.89 -8.04
CA MET A 148 -9.37 -4.70 -9.10
C MET A 148 -8.39 -4.95 -10.26
N ALA A 149 -7.59 -3.95 -10.63
CA ALA A 149 -6.53 -4.11 -11.63
C ALA A 149 -5.55 -5.25 -11.30
N MET A 150 -5.35 -5.58 -10.03
CA MET A 150 -4.42 -6.62 -9.58
C MET A 150 -5.09 -7.96 -9.26
N THR A 151 -6.42 -7.95 -9.07
CA THR A 151 -7.17 -9.15 -8.64
C THR A 151 -8.07 -9.73 -9.72
N THR A 152 -8.54 -8.93 -10.68
CA THR A 152 -9.48 -9.40 -11.71
C THR A 152 -8.81 -10.37 -12.66
N ALA A 153 -9.48 -11.50 -12.94
CA ALA A 153 -9.04 -12.48 -13.90
C ALA A 153 -9.26 -11.98 -15.34
N THR A 154 -8.40 -12.39 -16.27
CA THR A 154 -8.63 -12.12 -17.71
C THR A 154 -9.76 -12.96 -18.29
N ASN A 155 -10.10 -14.06 -17.63
CA ASN A 155 -11.16 -15.00 -17.98
C ASN A 155 -12.32 -14.95 -16.95
N ASP A 156 -12.60 -13.78 -16.38
CA ASP A 156 -13.68 -13.66 -15.39
C ASP A 156 -15.06 -13.89 -16.05
N GLY A 157 -15.95 -14.51 -15.30
CA GLY A 157 -17.23 -14.99 -15.84
C GLY A 157 -18.23 -13.86 -16.07
N ILE A 158 -18.93 -13.88 -17.20
CA ILE A 158 -19.98 -12.91 -17.52
C ILE A 158 -21.34 -13.41 -17.05
N PHE A 159 -21.95 -12.75 -16.07
CA PHE A 159 -23.25 -13.13 -15.50
C PHE A 159 -24.44 -12.49 -16.22
N GLU A 160 -24.25 -11.33 -16.84
CA GLU A 160 -25.30 -10.64 -17.59
C GLU A 160 -25.15 -10.91 -19.09
N CYS A 161 -25.81 -11.95 -19.59
CA CYS A 161 -25.87 -12.21 -21.02
C CYS A 161 -26.94 -11.32 -21.68
N THR A 162 -26.50 -10.27 -22.36
CA THR A 162 -27.39 -9.41 -23.17
C THR A 162 -27.60 -9.95 -24.59
N ALA A 163 -26.80 -10.93 -25.02
CA ALA A 163 -26.84 -11.53 -26.35
C ALA A 163 -27.92 -12.64 -26.50
N GLY A 164 -28.62 -13.00 -25.42
CA GLY A 164 -29.69 -14.00 -25.47
C GLY A 164 -29.19 -15.44 -25.68
N HIS A 165 -27.93 -15.73 -25.36
CA HIS A 165 -27.41 -17.09 -25.38
C HIS A 165 -28.20 -17.97 -24.40
N VAL A 166 -28.48 -19.20 -24.82
CA VAL A 166 -29.30 -20.14 -24.04
C VAL A 166 -28.50 -20.54 -22.81
N ILE A 167 -29.01 -20.14 -21.64
CA ILE A 167 -28.53 -20.65 -20.37
C ILE A 167 -29.09 -22.08 -20.26
N ASP A 168 -28.29 -23.05 -20.69
CA ASP A 168 -28.69 -24.46 -20.64
C ASP A 168 -29.06 -24.82 -19.18
N ASP A 169 -30.21 -25.47 -19.02
CA ASP A 169 -30.75 -25.97 -17.73
C ASP A 169 -31.10 -24.95 -16.63
N GLY A 170 -31.33 -23.66 -16.96
CA GLY A 170 -31.89 -22.71 -15.97
C GLY A 170 -30.97 -22.39 -14.80
N TYR A 171 -29.67 -22.61 -14.96
CA TYR A 171 -28.65 -22.26 -13.99
C TYR A 171 -28.33 -20.76 -14.08
N ALA A 172 -28.69 -19.96 -13.07
CA ALA A 172 -28.36 -18.53 -13.00
C ALA A 172 -26.84 -18.31 -12.77
N GLY A 173 -26.02 -18.71 -13.74
CA GLY A 173 -24.57 -18.65 -13.71
C GLY A 173 -23.97 -17.81 -14.83
N THR A 174 -22.67 -17.98 -15.03
CA THR A 174 -21.89 -17.30 -16.07
C THR A 174 -22.27 -17.81 -17.45
N CYS A 175 -22.46 -16.91 -18.42
CA CYS A 175 -22.61 -17.25 -19.82
C CYS A 175 -21.26 -17.66 -20.41
N HIS A 176 -21.11 -18.94 -20.73
CA HIS A 176 -19.88 -19.49 -21.30
C HIS A 176 -19.50 -18.83 -22.63
N GLU A 177 -20.44 -18.69 -23.57
CA GLU A 177 -20.16 -18.09 -24.88
C GLU A 177 -19.67 -16.64 -24.77
N CYS A 178 -20.29 -15.82 -23.91
CA CYS A 178 -19.83 -14.46 -23.67
C CYS A 178 -18.46 -14.45 -22.96
N THR A 179 -18.28 -15.30 -21.94
CA THR A 179 -17.03 -15.40 -21.19
C THR A 179 -15.87 -15.76 -22.11
N ASP A 180 -16.03 -16.79 -22.94
CA ASP A 180 -15.01 -17.25 -23.88
C ASP A 180 -14.68 -16.16 -24.90
N ALA A 181 -15.70 -15.52 -25.49
CA ALA A 181 -15.49 -14.44 -26.46
C ALA A 181 -14.73 -13.24 -25.87
N THR A 182 -15.07 -12.84 -24.64
CA THR A 182 -14.37 -11.73 -23.97
C THR A 182 -12.98 -12.09 -23.48
N SER A 183 -12.77 -13.33 -23.03
CA SER A 183 -11.44 -13.84 -22.68
C SER A 183 -10.53 -13.86 -23.90
N GLU A 184 -11.02 -14.37 -25.04
CA GLU A 184 -10.28 -14.37 -26.31
C GLU A 184 -9.97 -12.95 -26.78
N ALA A 185 -10.94 -12.02 -26.67
CA ALA A 185 -10.71 -10.62 -27.01
C ALA A 185 -9.63 -9.97 -26.13
N LEU A 186 -9.63 -10.27 -24.82
CA LEU A 186 -8.61 -9.78 -23.89
C LEU A 186 -7.24 -10.40 -24.14
N GLU A 187 -7.16 -11.70 -24.41
CA GLU A 187 -5.90 -12.39 -24.74
C GLU A 187 -5.23 -11.83 -25.99
N ASN A 188 -6.04 -11.40 -26.97
CA ASN A 188 -5.57 -10.74 -28.18
C ASN A 188 -5.30 -9.24 -28.00
N THR A 189 -5.61 -8.67 -26.84
CA THR A 189 -5.40 -7.25 -26.54
C THR A 189 -4.14 -7.07 -25.68
N PRO A 190 -3.09 -6.41 -26.19
CA PRO A 190 -1.91 -6.14 -25.38
C PRO A 190 -2.27 -5.15 -24.25
N LEU A 191 -2.14 -5.59 -22.99
CA LEU A 191 -2.45 -4.80 -21.81
C LEU A 191 -1.18 -4.23 -21.16
N VAL A 192 -1.33 -3.08 -20.50
CA VAL A 192 -0.30 -2.43 -19.70
C VAL A 192 -0.84 -2.22 -18.29
N TYR A 193 -0.23 -2.89 -17.32
CA TYR A 193 -0.48 -2.76 -15.89
C TYR A 193 0.43 -1.67 -15.33
N CYS A 194 -0.16 -0.56 -14.92
CA CYS A 194 0.53 0.58 -14.34
C CYS A 194 0.47 0.49 -12.81
N LEU A 195 1.64 0.46 -12.17
CA LEU A 195 1.80 0.41 -10.72
C LEU A 195 2.41 1.72 -10.23
N VAL A 196 1.76 2.36 -9.26
CA VAL A 196 2.31 3.53 -8.58
C VAL A 196 2.83 3.10 -7.22
N PHE A 197 4.14 3.03 -7.10
CA PHE A 197 4.81 2.82 -5.82
C PHE A 197 5.02 4.14 -5.11
N SER A 198 4.93 4.11 -3.78
CA SER A 198 5.25 5.24 -2.92
C SER A 198 6.13 4.84 -1.75
N THR A 199 7.00 5.76 -1.36
CA THR A 199 7.85 5.65 -0.18
C THR A 199 8.32 7.05 0.20
N TYR A 200 9.27 7.18 1.12
CA TYR A 200 9.78 8.48 1.57
C TYR A 200 11.21 8.72 1.08
N GLN A 201 11.53 9.97 0.80
CA GLN A 201 12.90 10.42 0.52
C GLN A 201 13.68 10.63 1.82
N ALA A 202 14.86 10.04 1.93
CA ALA A 202 15.78 10.33 3.04
C ALA A 202 16.33 11.77 2.94
N SER A 203 16.27 12.52 4.04
CA SER A 203 16.87 13.86 4.16
C SER A 203 18.40 13.80 4.16
N ASP A 204 18.98 12.83 4.88
CA ASP A 204 20.43 12.64 5.01
C ASP A 204 20.85 11.17 4.83
N PRO A 205 22.10 10.94 4.36
CA PRO A 205 22.67 9.60 4.36
C PRO A 205 23.00 9.22 5.82
N PHE A 206 22.17 8.36 6.42
CA PHE A 206 22.42 7.66 7.68
C PHE A 206 22.42 8.52 8.96
N ILE A 207 21.24 8.73 9.55
CA ILE A 207 21.11 8.90 11.00
C ILE A 207 20.02 7.94 11.49
N HIS A 208 20.44 6.92 12.25
CA HIS A 208 19.51 6.06 12.97
C HIS A 208 18.79 6.88 14.03
N GLY A 209 17.45 6.95 13.96
CA GLY A 209 16.63 7.14 15.15
C GLY A 209 15.91 8.47 15.35
N ALA A 210 16.04 9.51 14.52
CA ALA A 210 15.18 10.68 14.70
C ALA A 210 15.11 11.59 13.46
N HIS A 211 13.88 11.94 13.07
CA HIS A 211 13.48 12.93 12.07
C HIS A 211 13.62 12.53 10.60
N PHE A 212 12.92 11.49 10.20
CA PHE A 212 12.56 11.34 8.79
C PHE A 212 11.42 12.31 8.44
N ASN A 213 11.76 13.59 8.27
CA ASN A 213 10.90 14.57 7.60
C ASN A 213 10.92 14.33 6.08
N GLY A 214 10.83 13.06 5.69
CA GLY A 214 10.93 12.63 4.31
C GLY A 214 9.68 13.05 3.56
N ARG A 215 9.86 13.56 2.35
CA ARG A 215 8.74 13.82 1.45
C ARG A 215 8.34 12.52 0.76
N PRO A 216 7.04 12.29 0.53
CA PRO A 216 6.63 11.14 -0.25
C PRO A 216 7.17 11.28 -1.67
N ILE A 217 7.81 10.21 -2.15
CA ILE A 217 8.27 10.05 -3.52
C ILE A 217 7.51 8.90 -4.15
N TYR A 218 7.30 9.01 -5.46
CA TYR A 218 6.46 8.11 -6.23
C TYR A 218 7.24 7.58 -7.42
N LYS A 219 6.99 6.32 -7.78
CA LYS A 219 7.60 5.67 -8.94
C LYS A 219 6.50 4.96 -9.72
N LEU A 220 6.46 5.20 -11.03
CA LEU A 220 5.59 4.47 -11.94
C LEU A 220 6.34 3.25 -12.48
N VAL A 221 5.71 2.10 -12.48
CA VAL A 221 6.22 0.88 -13.13
C VAL A 221 5.14 0.36 -14.07
N LYS A 222 5.51 -0.04 -15.28
CA LYS A 222 4.60 -0.59 -16.29
C LYS A 222 4.94 -2.07 -16.53
N CYS A 223 3.94 -2.94 -16.47
CA CYS A 223 4.07 -4.38 -16.67
C CYS A 223 3.15 -4.85 -17.80
N GLY A 224 3.56 -5.84 -18.59
CA GLY A 224 2.76 -6.38 -19.70
C GLY A 224 1.73 -7.44 -19.30
N SER A 225 1.69 -7.84 -18.03
CA SER A 225 0.74 -8.83 -17.53
C SER A 225 0.48 -8.63 -16.04
N ARG A 226 -0.65 -9.18 -15.58
CA ARG A 226 -1.03 -9.18 -14.17
C ARG A 226 0.02 -9.90 -13.32
N GLU A 227 0.50 -11.05 -13.77
CA GLU A 227 1.45 -11.89 -13.03
C GLU A 227 2.79 -11.15 -12.86
N ALA A 228 3.26 -10.45 -13.90
CA ALA A 228 4.44 -9.59 -13.80
C ALA A 228 4.20 -8.43 -12.81
N ALA A 229 3.03 -7.80 -12.86
CA ALA A 229 2.67 -6.72 -11.94
C ALA A 229 2.62 -7.19 -10.48
N VAL A 230 2.04 -8.37 -10.21
CA VAL A 230 1.98 -8.97 -8.87
C VAL A 230 3.38 -9.35 -8.37
N ALA A 231 4.24 -9.88 -9.24
CA ALA A 231 5.64 -10.17 -8.91
C ALA A 231 6.40 -8.89 -8.57
N GLU A 232 6.24 -7.84 -9.35
CA GLU A 232 6.86 -6.55 -9.08
C GLU A 232 6.40 -5.98 -7.73
N ALA A 233 5.09 -6.01 -7.45
CA ALA A 233 4.54 -5.59 -6.15
C ALA A 233 5.09 -6.42 -4.99
N PHE A 234 5.25 -7.74 -5.16
CA PHE A 234 5.82 -8.64 -4.15
C PHE A 234 7.27 -8.27 -3.82
N TYR A 235 8.12 -8.08 -4.82
CA TYR A 235 9.52 -7.72 -4.60
C TYR A 235 9.67 -6.27 -4.12
N ALA A 236 8.90 -5.32 -4.66
CA ALA A 236 8.93 -3.93 -4.22
C ALA A 236 8.53 -3.79 -2.74
N ALA A 237 7.45 -4.43 -2.32
CA ALA A 237 7.00 -4.38 -0.92
C ALA A 237 7.88 -5.22 0.02
N GLY A 238 8.37 -6.36 -0.45
CA GLY A 238 9.13 -7.31 0.37
C GLY A 238 10.61 -6.97 0.53
N VAL A 239 11.28 -6.61 -0.58
CA VAL A 239 12.72 -6.30 -0.61
C VAL A 239 12.95 -4.85 -0.25
N ASN A 240 12.21 -3.95 -0.89
CA ASN A 240 12.49 -2.51 -0.85
C ASN A 240 11.61 -1.76 0.16
N ASP A 241 10.66 -2.44 0.81
CA ASP A 241 9.67 -1.86 1.72
C ASP A 241 8.88 -0.69 1.08
N TRP A 242 8.59 -0.77 -0.22
CA TRP A 242 7.77 0.23 -0.92
C TRP A 242 6.27 -0.10 -0.80
N SER A 243 5.45 0.94 -0.75
CA SER A 243 4.00 0.78 -0.74
C SER A 243 3.47 0.78 -2.18
N LEU A 244 2.55 -0.13 -2.51
CA LEU A 244 1.77 -0.03 -3.74
C LEU A 244 0.55 0.85 -3.48
N ALA A 245 0.63 2.11 -3.93
CA ALA A 245 -0.32 3.17 -3.61
C ALA A 245 -1.50 3.26 -4.58
N PHE A 246 -1.32 2.85 -5.83
CA PHE A 246 -2.37 2.79 -6.84
C PHE A 246 -1.97 1.83 -7.96
N SER A 247 -2.95 1.25 -8.63
CA SER A 247 -2.74 0.44 -9.84
C SER A 247 -3.93 0.56 -10.78
N CYS A 248 -3.64 0.51 -12.08
CA CYS A 248 -4.65 0.50 -13.13
C CYS A 248 -4.17 -0.26 -14.37
N VAL A 249 -5.08 -0.57 -15.28
CA VAL A 249 -4.78 -1.23 -16.55
C VAL A 249 -5.24 -0.35 -17.71
N THR A 250 -4.39 -0.24 -18.72
CA THR A 250 -4.71 0.38 -20.01
C THR A 250 -4.37 -0.59 -21.14
N LYS A 251 -4.88 -0.33 -22.33
CA LYS A 251 -4.43 -1.02 -23.54
C LYS A 251 -3.10 -0.42 -24.03
N LEU A 252 -2.20 -1.24 -24.55
CA LEU A 252 -0.95 -0.78 -25.17
C LEU A 252 -1.29 0.02 -26.43
N GLY A 253 -0.56 1.10 -26.71
CA GLY A 253 -0.91 2.02 -27.79
C GLY A 253 -1.95 3.08 -27.40
N GLU A 254 -2.60 2.90 -26.25
CA GLU A 254 -3.69 3.73 -25.80
C GLU A 254 -3.33 4.58 -24.58
N ASP A 255 -2.06 4.59 -24.16
CA ASP A 255 -1.57 5.30 -22.98
C ASP A 255 -1.29 6.80 -23.25
N PHE A 256 -0.97 7.53 -22.17
CA PHE A 256 -0.74 8.97 -22.23
C PHE A 256 0.61 9.37 -22.84
N GLU A 257 1.53 8.43 -23.04
CA GLU A 257 2.79 8.70 -23.75
C GLU A 257 2.54 8.71 -25.26
N GLU A 258 1.67 7.84 -25.74
CA GLU A 258 1.41 7.66 -27.18
C GLU A 258 0.32 8.59 -27.73
N ARG A 259 -0.69 8.96 -26.92
CA ARG A 259 -1.77 9.86 -27.38
C ARG A 259 -2.26 10.86 -26.33
N PRO A 260 -2.55 12.12 -26.72
CA PRO A 260 -3.23 13.06 -25.85
C PRO A 260 -4.71 12.71 -25.74
N GLY A 261 -5.18 12.40 -24.52
CA GLY A 261 -6.57 12.01 -24.30
C GLY A 261 -7.09 12.22 -22.88
N THR A 262 -8.40 12.05 -22.72
CA THR A 262 -9.06 12.06 -21.42
C THR A 262 -9.28 10.63 -20.94
N ALA A 263 -8.87 10.33 -19.71
CA ALA A 263 -9.13 9.04 -19.10
C ALA A 263 -10.63 8.84 -18.86
N LYS A 264 -11.14 7.70 -19.30
CA LYS A 264 -12.49 7.18 -19.03
C LYS A 264 -12.36 5.89 -18.24
N LYS A 265 -12.98 5.85 -17.06
CA LYS A 265 -13.04 4.64 -16.26
C LYS A 265 -13.89 3.60 -16.98
N VAL A 266 -13.38 2.37 -17.09
CA VAL A 266 -14.19 1.19 -17.42
C VAL A 266 -14.44 0.36 -16.15
N ASN A 267 -15.59 -0.27 -16.07
CA ASN A 267 -16.00 -1.03 -14.87
C ASN A 267 -15.48 -2.45 -14.88
N GLU A 268 -15.34 -3.04 -16.06
CA GLU A 268 -14.87 -4.41 -16.25
C GLU A 268 -13.59 -4.42 -17.09
N LEU A 269 -12.70 -5.39 -16.82
CA LEU A 269 -11.42 -5.48 -17.51
C LEU A 269 -11.60 -5.71 -19.03
N TRP A 270 -12.57 -6.54 -19.41
CA TRP A 270 -12.83 -6.90 -20.81
C TRP A 270 -13.28 -5.73 -21.68
N MET A 271 -13.82 -4.66 -21.09
CA MET A 271 -14.18 -3.44 -21.81
C MET A 271 -12.96 -2.71 -22.41
N LEU A 272 -11.73 -3.05 -21.98
CA LEU A 272 -10.50 -2.57 -22.61
C LEU A 272 -10.25 -3.18 -24.00
N ALA A 273 -10.79 -4.37 -24.28
CA ALA A 273 -10.66 -5.02 -25.58
C ALA A 273 -11.65 -4.45 -26.62
N GLU A 274 -12.76 -3.87 -26.16
CA GLU A 274 -13.72 -3.22 -27.05
C GLU A 274 -13.07 -2.00 -27.74
N GLU A 275 -13.32 -1.84 -29.03
CA GLU A 275 -12.92 -0.63 -29.76
C GLU A 275 -13.69 0.60 -29.23
N GLU A 276 -13.01 1.75 -29.14
CA GLU A 276 -13.64 3.03 -28.79
C GLU A 276 -13.70 3.89 -30.06
N ASP A 277 -14.90 4.40 -30.39
CA ASP A 277 -15.09 5.27 -31.55
C ASP A 277 -14.41 6.64 -31.40
N ASP A 278 -14.10 7.06 -30.16
CA ASP A 278 -13.47 8.34 -29.85
C ASP A 278 -11.96 8.19 -29.62
N VAL A 279 -11.20 8.62 -30.63
CA VAL A 279 -9.72 8.65 -30.63
C VAL A 279 -9.13 9.43 -29.44
N LYS A 280 -9.89 10.36 -28.83
CA LYS A 280 -9.43 11.20 -27.70
C LYS A 280 -9.68 10.60 -26.32
N THR A 281 -10.30 9.43 -26.24
CA THR A 281 -10.66 8.79 -24.98
C THR A 281 -9.71 7.64 -24.68
N ILE A 282 -9.13 7.65 -23.47
CA ILE A 282 -8.25 6.60 -22.96
C ILE A 282 -9.01 5.76 -21.96
N LYS A 283 -9.31 4.50 -22.29
CA LYS A 283 -9.95 3.57 -21.35
C LYS A 283 -8.95 3.16 -20.27
N VAL A 284 -9.37 3.29 -19.02
CA VAL A 284 -8.57 2.90 -17.85
C VAL A 284 -9.41 2.05 -16.93
N PHE A 285 -8.95 0.84 -16.64
CA PHE A 285 -9.58 -0.07 -15.67
C PHE A 285 -8.90 0.08 -14.30
N TYR A 286 -9.69 0.35 -13.26
CA TYR A 286 -9.23 0.47 -11.87
C TYR A 286 -10.34 0.25 -10.83
#